data_AF-A0A4Y9A6L1-F1
#
_entry.id   AF-A0A4Y9A6L1-F1
#
_cell.length_a   1.000
_cell.length_b   1.000
_cell.length_c   1.000
_cell.angle_alpha   90.00
_cell.angle_beta   90.00
_cell.angle_gamma   90.00
#
_symmetry.space_group_name_H-M   'P 1'
#
loop_
_entity.id
_entity.type
_entity.pdbx_description
1 polymer ?
#
loop_
_entity_poly.entity_id
_entity_poly.type
_entity_poly.pdbx_seq_one_letter_code
_entity_poly.pdbx_strand_id
1 'polypeptide(L)'
;MKMRQSNRSRRGPCIFPGYRYCGPNCSGPGAPVNAVDAACKAHDECLQRGGSPCFCDQQFLNRLRPLINPYTKEGRHAGTIHHAMRIAARFRC
;
A
#
# COMPACT_ATOMS: atom_id res chain seq x y z
N MET A 1 -11.95 2.45 -19.05
CA MET A 1 -13.14 2.61 -18.18
C MET A 1 -12.71 3.22 -16.86
N LYS A 2 -13.20 4.43 -16.53
CA LYS A 2 -12.82 5.24 -15.36
C LYS A 2 -13.52 4.71 -14.11
N MET A 3 -12.80 4.08 -13.17
CA MET A 3 -13.33 3.85 -11.83
C MET A 3 -13.25 5.16 -11.04
N ARG A 4 -14.39 5.82 -10.90
CA ARG A 4 -14.62 6.92 -9.97
C ARG A 4 -14.46 6.41 -8.53
N GLN A 5 -13.41 6.79 -7.82
CA GLN A 5 -13.30 6.50 -6.39
C GLN A 5 -14.07 7.58 -5.60
N SER A 6 -15.36 7.33 -5.41
CA SER A 6 -16.25 8.13 -4.56
C SER A 6 -15.78 8.08 -3.10
N ASN A 7 -15.60 9.27 -2.53
CA ASN A 7 -15.60 9.59 -1.10
C ASN A 7 -16.51 8.65 -0.27
N ARG A 8 -15.92 7.85 0.63
CA ARG A 8 -16.51 7.38 1.90
C ARG A 8 -15.52 6.52 2.69
N SER A 9 -15.12 7.02 3.86
CA SER A 9 -14.67 6.24 5.02
C SER A 9 -15.37 4.87 5.10
N ARG A 10 -14.69 3.77 4.77
CA ARG A 10 -15.17 2.40 4.98
C ARG A 10 -14.09 1.58 5.69
N ARG A 11 -14.32 1.41 6.99
CA ARG A 11 -13.59 0.54 7.92
C ARG A 11 -13.89 -0.92 7.52
N GLY A 12 -13.04 -1.56 6.71
CA GLY A 12 -13.14 -2.97 6.34
C GLY A 12 -12.11 -3.84 7.05
N PRO A 13 -12.35 -5.16 7.21
CA PRO A 13 -11.37 -6.07 7.78
C PRO A 13 -10.19 -6.22 6.82
N CYS A 14 -9.00 -5.84 7.30
CA CYS A 14 -7.76 -6.09 6.59
C CYS A 14 -7.57 -7.60 6.38
N ILE A 15 -7.41 -8.01 5.11
CA ILE A 15 -7.23 -9.43 4.75
C ILE A 15 -5.92 -9.98 5.30
N PHE A 16 -4.90 -9.13 5.49
CA PHE A 16 -3.66 -9.52 6.14
C PHE A 16 -3.74 -9.31 7.66
N PRO A 17 -3.77 -10.37 8.49
CA PRO A 17 -3.68 -10.22 9.94
C PRO A 17 -2.32 -9.62 10.32
N GLY A 18 -2.33 -8.43 10.94
CA GLY A 18 -1.13 -7.73 11.42
C GLY A 18 -0.75 -6.44 10.66
N TYR A 19 -1.50 -6.04 9.63
CA TYR A 19 -1.33 -4.77 8.91
C TYR A 19 -2.60 -3.91 9.04
N ARG A 20 -2.45 -2.59 9.15
CA ARG A 20 -3.58 -1.64 9.33
C ARG A 20 -3.90 -0.84 8.08
N TYR A 21 -2.94 -0.71 7.18
CA TYR A 21 -3.00 0.08 5.96
C TYR A 21 -2.70 -0.77 4.72
N CYS A 22 -1.94 -1.87 4.85
CA CYS A 22 -1.62 -2.68 3.69
C CYS A 22 -2.72 -3.71 3.33
N GLY A 23 -3.51 -3.39 2.30
CA GLY A 23 -4.52 -4.28 1.71
C GLY A 23 -5.73 -3.52 1.18
N PRO A 24 -6.53 -4.12 0.28
CA PRO A 24 -7.78 -3.51 -0.15
C PRO A 24 -8.69 -3.26 1.06
N ASN A 25 -9.21 -2.04 1.19
CA ASN A 25 -10.15 -1.62 2.24
C ASN A 25 -9.55 -1.48 3.67
N CYS A 26 -8.23 -1.31 3.78
CA CYS A 26 -7.52 -1.05 5.04
C CYS A 26 -7.34 0.45 5.31
N SER A 27 -7.93 0.97 6.38
CA SER A 27 -7.67 2.32 6.90
C SER A 27 -7.93 2.34 8.41
N GLY A 28 -7.15 1.57 9.16
CA GLY A 28 -7.31 1.47 10.61
C GLY A 28 -7.00 2.82 11.32
N PRO A 29 -7.74 3.19 12.38
CA PRO A 29 -7.44 4.40 13.17
C PRO A 29 -6.26 4.17 14.14
N GLY A 30 -5.07 4.71 13.85
CA GLY A 30 -3.92 4.71 14.78
C GLY A 30 -2.56 4.79 14.08
N ALA A 31 -1.47 4.46 14.77
CA ALA A 31 -0.14 4.44 14.17
C ALA A 31 0.05 3.19 13.26
N PRO A 32 0.84 3.29 12.18
CA PRO A 32 1.25 2.13 11.39
C PRO A 32 1.96 1.10 12.27
N VAL A 33 1.71 -0.18 12.02
CA VAL A 33 2.26 -1.28 12.84
C VAL A 33 3.76 -1.43 12.62
N ASN A 34 4.22 -1.21 11.38
CA ASN A 34 5.63 -1.31 10.98
C ASN A 34 5.94 -0.39 9.79
N ALA A 35 7.20 -0.40 9.35
CA ALA A 35 7.66 0.43 8.25
C ALA A 35 6.95 0.13 6.92
N VAL A 36 6.56 -1.13 6.68
CA VAL A 36 5.80 -1.55 5.51
C VAL A 36 4.39 -0.96 5.54
N ASP A 37 3.73 -1.03 6.69
CA ASP A 37 2.40 -0.47 6.91
C ASP A 37 2.41 1.06 6.78
N ALA A 38 3.48 1.72 7.23
CA ALA A 38 3.69 3.16 7.03
C ALA A 38 3.85 3.52 5.54
N ALA A 39 4.52 2.67 4.75
CA ALA A 39 4.60 2.86 3.31
C ALA A 39 3.22 2.74 2.64
N CYS A 40 2.38 1.78 3.08
CA CYS A 40 1.05 1.59 2.51
C CYS A 40 0.14 2.80 2.84
N LYS A 41 0.22 3.33 4.07
CA LYS A 41 -0.45 4.59 4.44
C LYS A 41 -0.04 5.76 3.54
N ALA A 42 1.25 5.91 3.27
CA ALA A 42 1.75 7.00 2.42
C ALA A 42 1.30 6.87 0.95
N HIS A 43 1.12 5.64 0.46
CA HIS A 43 0.58 5.37 -0.88
C HIS A 43 -0.88 5.78 -0.98
N ASP A 44 -1.70 5.39 -0.01
CA ASP A 44 -3.11 5.80 0.07
C ASP A 44 -3.25 7.33 0.17
N GLU A 45 -2.42 7.98 0.99
CA GLU A 45 -2.38 9.44 1.09
C GLU A 45 -2.00 10.11 -0.24
N CYS A 46 -1.07 9.53 -1.01
CA CYS A 46 -0.70 10.05 -2.33
C CYS A 46 -1.90 10.01 -3.29
N LEU A 47 -2.64 8.90 -3.31
CA LEU A 47 -3.85 8.77 -4.11
C LEU A 47 -4.96 9.74 -3.65
N GLN A 48 -5.15 9.89 -2.34
CA GLN A 48 -6.15 10.80 -1.76
C GLN A 48 -5.87 12.27 -2.08
N ARG A 49 -4.59 12.66 -2.14
CA ARG A 49 -4.17 14.02 -2.53
C ARG A 49 -4.32 14.29 -4.02
N GLY A 50 -4.76 13.31 -4.82
CA GLY A 50 -4.93 13.43 -6.27
C GLY A 50 -3.65 13.17 -7.07
N GLY A 51 -2.65 12.51 -6.46
CA GLY A 51 -1.47 12.05 -7.20
C GLY A 51 -1.85 11.03 -8.28
N SER A 52 -1.10 11.01 -9.39
CA SER A 52 -1.36 10.02 -10.44
C SER A 52 -1.07 8.61 -9.90
N PRO A 53 -1.90 7.60 -10.23
CA PRO A 53 -1.69 6.23 -9.74
C PRO A 53 -0.29 5.70 -10.06
N CYS A 54 0.21 5.97 -11.27
CA CYS A 54 1.56 5.60 -11.67
C CYS A 54 2.66 6.23 -10.80
N PHE A 55 2.55 7.54 -10.50
CA PHE A 55 3.51 8.23 -9.64
C PHE A 55 3.48 7.69 -8.21
N CYS A 56 2.28 7.53 -7.65
CA CYS A 56 2.12 6.99 -6.30
C CYS A 56 2.64 5.56 -6.19
N ASP A 57 2.37 4.70 -7.18
CA ASP A 57 2.85 3.33 -7.24
C ASP A 57 4.40 3.29 -7.32
N GLN A 58 5.03 4.13 -8.15
CA GLN A 58 6.49 4.21 -8.24
C GLN A 58 7.14 4.67 -6.92
N GLN A 59 6.59 5.71 -6.29
CA GLN A 59 7.09 6.20 -5.01
C GLN A 59 6.93 5.16 -3.90
N PHE A 60 5.82 4.42 -3.91
CA PHE A 60 5.59 3.31 -3.01
C PHE A 60 6.63 2.20 -3.19
N LEU A 61 6.87 1.77 -4.43
CA LEU A 61 7.88 0.75 -4.74
C LEU A 61 9.29 1.17 -4.27
N ASN A 62 9.67 2.42 -4.51
CA ASN A 62 10.97 2.96 -4.08
C ASN A 62 11.12 2.95 -2.55
N ARG A 63 10.06 3.30 -1.81
CA ARG A 63 10.05 3.25 -0.34
C ARG A 63 10.05 1.83 0.20
N LEU A 64 9.37 0.91 -0.48
CA LEU A 64 9.23 -0.46 -0.01
C LEU A 64 10.47 -1.32 -0.30
N ARG A 65 11.20 -1.02 -1.37
CA ARG A 65 12.42 -1.74 -1.79
C ARG A 65 13.46 -1.96 -0.67
N PRO A 66 13.86 -0.95 0.13
CA PRO A 66 14.82 -1.15 1.23
C PRO A 66 14.24 -1.94 2.41
N LEU A 67 12.92 -2.08 2.52
CA LEU A 67 12.26 -2.82 3.60
C LEU A 67 12.16 -4.34 3.30
N ILE A 68 12.54 -4.76 2.10
CA ILE A 68 12.51 -6.17 1.69
C ILE A 68 13.66 -6.90 2.39
N ASN A 69 13.30 -7.83 3.28
CA ASN A 69 14.25 -8.67 3.99
C ASN A 69 13.69 -10.10 4.11
N PRO A 70 14.31 -11.11 3.48
CA PRO A 70 13.80 -12.48 3.48
C PRO A 70 13.87 -13.17 4.86
N TYR A 71 14.72 -12.67 5.77
CA TYR A 71 14.93 -13.26 7.09
C TYR A 71 13.91 -12.80 8.13
N THR A 72 13.14 -11.75 7.84
CA THR A 72 12.11 -11.24 8.76
C THR A 72 10.71 -11.51 8.21
N LYS A 73 9.72 -11.68 9.08
CA LYS A 73 8.32 -11.82 8.66
C LYS A 73 7.84 -10.57 7.90
N GLU A 74 8.20 -9.39 8.40
CA GLU A 74 7.84 -8.11 7.79
C GLU A 74 8.48 -7.90 6.42
N GLY A 75 9.76 -8.22 6.28
CA GLY A 75 10.47 -8.08 5.02
C GLY A 75 10.03 -9.08 3.94
N ARG A 76 9.57 -10.28 4.33
CA ARG A 76 8.89 -11.21 3.41
C ARG A 76 7.59 -10.64 2.90
N HIS A 77 6.77 -10.05 3.79
CA HIS A 77 5.56 -9.34 3.37
C HIS A 77 5.88 -8.15 2.47
N ALA A 78 6.91 -7.35 2.79
CA ALA A 78 7.39 -6.26 1.94
C ALA A 78 7.72 -6.75 0.53
N GLY A 79 8.39 -7.90 0.42
CA GLY A 79 8.70 -8.54 -0.86
C GLY A 79 7.45 -8.90 -1.66
N THR A 80 6.48 -9.56 -1.03
CA THR A 80 5.20 -9.94 -1.68
C THR A 80 4.42 -8.71 -2.14
N ILE A 81 4.29 -7.70 -1.27
CA ILE A 81 3.58 -6.45 -1.58
C ILE A 81 4.29 -5.70 -2.71
N HIS A 82 5.62 -5.60 -2.66
CA HIS A 82 6.42 -4.94 -3.71
C HIS A 82 6.24 -5.64 -5.05
N HIS A 83 6.21 -6.98 -5.08
CA HIS A 83 5.99 -7.73 -6.31
C HIS A 83 4.58 -7.49 -6.88
N ALA A 84 3.55 -7.60 -6.04
CA ALA A 84 2.16 -7.35 -6.43
C ALA A 84 1.97 -5.92 -6.98
N MET A 85 2.54 -4.92 -6.29
CA MET A 85 2.44 -3.52 -6.72
C MET A 85 3.26 -3.23 -7.98
N ARG A 86 4.39 -3.93 -8.21
CA ARG A 86 5.11 -3.84 -9.49
C ARG A 86 4.27 -4.31 -10.67
N ILE A 87 3.48 -5.37 -10.47
CA ILE A 87 2.55 -5.86 -11.49
C ILE A 87 1.42 -4.86 -11.68
N ALA A 88 0.77 -4.42 -10.59
CA ALA A 88 -0.31 -3.44 -10.65
C ALA A 88 0.10 -2.12 -11.32
N ALA A 89 1.30 -1.63 -11.02
CA ALA A 89 1.86 -0.40 -11.61
C ALA A 89 1.96 -0.48 -13.13
N ARG A 90 2.23 -1.65 -13.72
CA ARG A 90 2.29 -1.84 -15.18
C ARG A 90 0.96 -1.73 -15.92
N PHE A 91 -0.15 -1.76 -15.18
CA PHE A 91 -1.50 -1.61 -15.73
C PHE A 91 -2.11 -0.24 -15.36
N ARG A 92 -1.46 0.53 -14.49
CA ARG A 92 -1.91 1.84 -13.98
C ARG A 92 -1.03 2.98 -14.46
N CYS A 93 0.25 2.71 -14.69
CA CYS A 93 1.03 3.25 -15.78
C CYS A 93 0.66 2.48 -17.06
#